data_AF-A0A537R9S9-F1
#
_entry.id   AF-A0A537R9S9-F1
#
_cell.length_a   1.000
_cell.length_b   1.000
_cell.length_c   1.000
_cell.angle_alpha   90.00
_cell.angle_beta   90.00
_cell.angle_gamma   90.00
#
_symmetry.space_group_name_H-M   'P 1'
#
loop_
_entity.id
_entity.type
_entity.pdbx_description
1 polymer ?
#
loop_
_entity_poly.entity_id
_entity_poly.type
_entity_poly.pdbx_seq_one_letter_code
_entity_poly.pdbx_strand_id
1 'polypeptide(L)'
;MDGDAASFVGNIPEHYDSGLGPVIFVDYAADIARRAAACSPARVLETAAGTGIVTRQLRDILPPDVHVTATDLNAPMLEVARTKFKPGEGVDFRPADATALPFEDGAFDAVVCQFGVMFFPNKDVSYREVHRVLAPGGHYLFSVWDSHRHNPFGRIAHETAASFFPADPPQFYTVPFSYCEIDPIKESLIDAG
;
A
#
# COMPACT_ATOMS: atom_id res chain seq x y z
N MET A 1 0.49 -24.49 -1.15
CA MET A 1 -0.11 -23.28 -1.74
C MET A 1 0.93 -22.21 -1.54
N ASP A 2 1.76 -22.06 -2.57
CA ASP A 2 3.10 -21.50 -2.44
C ASP A 2 3.05 -19.97 -2.39
N GLY A 3 3.83 -19.40 -1.47
CA GLY A 3 3.76 -18.01 -1.03
C GLY A 3 4.35 -16.98 -2.00
N ASP A 4 3.93 -17.00 -3.27
CA ASP A 4 4.54 -16.16 -4.33
C ASP A 4 3.66 -14.96 -4.76
N ALA A 5 2.43 -14.83 -4.26
CA ALA A 5 1.50 -13.76 -4.67
C ALA A 5 1.94 -12.33 -4.27
N ALA A 6 2.96 -12.21 -3.41
CA ALA A 6 3.53 -10.95 -2.95
C ALA A 6 4.99 -10.73 -3.43
N SER A 7 5.48 -11.59 -4.32
CA SER A 7 6.83 -11.52 -4.89
C SER A 7 6.84 -10.59 -6.11
N PHE A 8 7.36 -9.38 -5.93
CA PHE A 8 7.44 -8.36 -6.99
C PHE A 8 8.90 -8.19 -7.45
N VAL A 9 9.39 -9.18 -8.19
CA VAL A 9 10.78 -9.26 -8.69
C VAL A 9 10.85 -9.27 -10.22
N GLY A 10 12.05 -9.13 -10.78
CA GLY A 10 12.25 -9.12 -12.24
C GLY A 10 11.70 -7.86 -12.91
N ASN A 11 10.95 -8.01 -14.00
CA ASN A 11 10.35 -6.90 -14.76
C ASN A 11 8.97 -6.46 -14.22
N ILE A 12 8.47 -7.09 -13.15
CA ILE A 12 7.17 -6.76 -12.56
C ILE A 12 7.10 -5.28 -12.13
N PRO A 13 8.11 -4.69 -11.44
CA PRO A 13 8.05 -3.29 -11.04
C PRO A 13 7.86 -2.31 -12.21
N GLU A 14 8.54 -2.53 -13.32
CA GLU A 14 8.47 -1.64 -14.50
C GLU A 14 7.11 -1.72 -15.21
N HIS A 15 6.57 -2.93 -15.35
CA HIS A 15 5.23 -3.15 -15.91
C HIS A 15 4.13 -2.66 -14.98
N TYR A 16 4.31 -2.81 -13.67
CA TYR A 16 3.43 -2.23 -12.67
C TYR A 16 3.39 -0.70 -12.82
N ASP A 17 4.57 -0.08 -12.93
CA ASP A 17 4.68 1.38 -12.97
C ASP A 17 4.13 2.01 -14.25
N SER A 18 4.46 1.42 -15.40
CA SER A 18 4.08 1.97 -16.71
C SER A 18 2.68 1.55 -17.15
N GLY A 19 2.18 0.41 -16.65
CA GLY A 19 0.89 -0.16 -17.04
C GLY A 19 -0.20 0.08 -16.00
N LEU A 20 -0.10 -0.58 -14.85
CA LEU A 20 -1.16 -0.55 -13.84
C LEU A 20 -1.24 0.79 -13.11
N GLY A 21 -0.10 1.42 -12.85
CA GLY A 21 -0.01 2.67 -12.10
C GLY A 21 -0.94 3.77 -12.61
N PRO A 22 -0.73 4.28 -13.84
CA PRO A 22 -1.52 5.36 -14.41
C PRO A 22 -3.00 5.02 -14.63
N VAL A 23 -3.33 3.74 -14.81
CA VAL A 23 -4.68 3.30 -15.18
C VAL A 23 -5.54 3.00 -13.96
N ILE A 24 -4.94 2.45 -12.90
CA ILE A 24 -5.68 1.91 -11.76
C ILE A 24 -5.41 2.70 -10.49
N PHE A 25 -4.17 3.13 -10.25
CA PHE A 25 -3.74 3.49 -8.89
C PHE A 25 -3.60 5.00 -8.64
N VAL A 26 -3.37 5.81 -9.67
CA VAL A 26 -3.09 7.25 -9.51
C VAL A 26 -4.24 8.02 -8.87
N ASP A 27 -5.49 7.75 -9.25
CA ASP A 27 -6.64 8.50 -8.71
C ASP A 27 -6.90 8.18 -7.23
N TYR A 28 -6.75 6.91 -6.83
CA TYR A 28 -6.80 6.52 -5.42
C TYR A 28 -5.62 7.11 -4.64
N ALA A 29 -4.45 7.20 -5.28
CA ALA A 29 -3.25 7.76 -4.65
C ALA A 29 -3.43 9.25 -4.36
N ALA A 30 -4.05 9.98 -5.30
CA ALA A 30 -4.43 11.37 -5.07
C ALA A 30 -5.48 11.49 -3.95
N ASP A 31 -6.44 10.55 -3.86
CA ASP A 31 -7.45 10.57 -2.79
C ASP A 31 -6.85 10.33 -1.39
N ILE A 32 -6.06 9.28 -1.23
CA ILE A 32 -5.45 8.96 0.07
C ILE A 32 -4.44 10.03 0.48
N ALA A 33 -3.71 10.64 -0.48
CA ALA A 33 -2.81 11.76 -0.20
C ALA A 33 -3.56 13.01 0.27
N ARG A 34 -4.71 13.35 -0.32
CA ARG A 34 -5.58 14.44 0.17
C ARG A 34 -6.06 14.19 1.60
N ARG A 35 -6.47 12.96 1.92
CA ARG A 35 -6.90 12.59 3.27
C ARG A 35 -5.75 12.66 4.27
N ALA A 36 -4.56 12.19 3.89
CA ALA A 36 -3.36 12.30 4.72
C ALA A 36 -2.99 13.76 4.97
N ALA A 37 -3.03 14.62 3.94
CA ALA A 37 -2.77 16.06 4.10
C ALA A 37 -3.78 16.75 5.02
N ALA A 38 -5.05 16.34 5.00
CA ALA A 38 -6.07 16.87 5.90
C ALA A 38 -5.78 16.59 7.39
N CYS A 39 -5.01 15.54 7.69
CA CYS A 39 -4.53 15.25 9.05
C CYS A 39 -3.38 16.16 9.51
N SER A 40 -2.84 17.02 8.63
CA SER A 40 -1.70 17.92 8.90
C SER A 40 -0.48 17.23 9.55
N PRO A 41 0.00 16.08 9.02
CA PRO A 41 1.12 15.35 9.63
C PRO A 41 2.45 16.08 9.42
N ALA A 42 3.38 15.95 10.36
CA ALA A 42 4.77 16.36 10.17
C ALA A 42 5.65 15.18 9.70
N ARG A 43 5.29 13.95 10.08
CA ARG A 43 6.00 12.71 9.75
C ARG A 43 5.01 11.67 9.21
N VAL A 44 5.21 11.23 7.98
CA VAL A 44 4.37 10.24 7.31
C VAL A 44 5.17 8.97 7.05
N LEU A 45 4.62 7.82 7.43
CA LEU A 45 5.11 6.51 6.99
C LEU A 45 4.16 5.98 5.90
N GLU A 46 4.71 5.57 4.77
CA GLU A 46 4.01 4.80 3.76
C GLU A 46 4.49 3.34 3.82
N THR A 47 3.55 2.40 3.90
CA THR A 47 3.82 0.95 3.86
C THR A 47 3.28 0.36 2.57
N ALA A 48 4.02 -0.63 2.02
CA ALA A 48 3.76 -1.16 0.69
C ALA A 48 3.74 -0.07 -0.39
N ALA A 49 4.76 0.81 -0.37
CA ALA A 49 4.87 1.97 -1.25
C ALA A 49 4.97 1.59 -2.74
N GLY A 50 5.34 0.35 -3.04
CA GLY A 50 5.52 -0.14 -4.39
C GLY A 50 6.50 0.74 -5.16
N THR A 51 6.10 1.15 -6.36
CA THR A 51 6.89 2.05 -7.21
C THR A 51 6.75 3.52 -6.82
N GLY A 52 6.14 3.86 -5.69
CA GLY A 52 6.06 5.22 -5.16
C GLY A 52 4.96 6.07 -5.79
N ILE A 53 3.86 5.44 -6.24
CA ILE A 53 2.70 6.16 -6.81
C ILE A 53 2.06 7.06 -5.75
N VAL A 54 1.79 6.51 -4.56
CA VAL A 54 1.27 7.30 -3.44
C VAL A 54 2.35 8.22 -2.88
N THR A 55 3.60 7.76 -2.78
CA THR A 55 4.73 8.60 -2.35
C THR A 55 4.82 9.90 -3.13
N ARG A 56 4.64 9.85 -4.45
CA ARG A 56 4.68 11.05 -5.30
C ARG A 56 3.54 12.00 -4.99
N GLN A 57 2.31 11.48 -4.87
CA GLN A 57 1.11 12.26 -4.54
C GLN A 57 1.22 12.90 -3.15
N LEU A 58 1.69 12.14 -2.15
CA LEU A 58 1.98 12.65 -0.81
C LEU A 58 2.99 13.80 -0.89
N ARG A 59 4.09 13.60 -1.62
CA ARG A 59 5.11 14.63 -1.70
C ARG A 59 4.62 15.90 -2.41
N ASP A 60 3.80 15.76 -3.45
CA ASP A 60 3.27 16.91 -4.19
C ASP A 60 2.28 17.76 -3.38
N ILE A 61 1.51 17.14 -2.49
CA ILE A 61 0.45 17.84 -1.73
C ILE A 61 0.90 18.30 -0.34
N LEU A 62 1.86 17.61 0.28
CA LEU A 62 2.30 17.93 1.63
C LEU A 62 3.30 19.09 1.64
N PRO A 63 3.28 19.95 2.68
CA PRO A 63 4.26 21.01 2.86
C PRO A 63 5.72 20.50 2.81
N PRO A 64 6.68 21.26 2.27
CA PRO A 64 8.06 20.79 2.05
C PRO A 64 8.81 20.32 3.30
N ASP A 65 8.40 20.78 4.49
CA ASP A 65 8.96 20.41 5.80
C ASP A 65 8.40 19.09 6.34
N VAL A 66 7.32 18.56 5.76
CA VAL A 66 6.80 17.22 6.10
C VAL A 66 7.74 16.16 5.55
N HIS A 67 8.15 15.22 6.41
CA HIS A 67 9.02 14.11 6.01
C HIS A 67 8.19 12.86 5.67
N VAL A 68 8.47 12.25 4.51
CA VAL A 68 7.81 11.00 4.07
C VAL A 68 8.82 9.87 4.10
N THR A 69 8.58 8.84 4.90
CA THR A 69 9.32 7.58 4.87
C THR A 69 8.50 6.56 4.09
N ALA A 70 8.97 6.13 2.92
CA ALA A 70 8.29 5.15 2.07
C ALA A 70 8.96 3.78 2.19
N THR A 71 8.16 2.77 2.53
CA THR A 71 8.63 1.41 2.77
C THR A 71 7.90 0.37 1.94
N ASP A 72 8.63 -0.65 1.51
CA ASP A 72 8.09 -1.82 0.83
C ASP A 72 8.92 -3.04 1.21
N LEU A 73 8.31 -4.23 1.20
CA LEU A 73 9.03 -5.48 1.42
C LEU A 73 9.99 -5.77 0.24
N ASN A 74 9.58 -5.38 -0.98
CA ASN A 74 10.29 -5.66 -2.21
C ASN A 74 11.22 -4.49 -2.57
N ALA A 75 12.53 -4.66 -2.30
CA ALA A 75 13.54 -3.68 -2.66
C ALA A 75 13.50 -3.23 -4.16
N PRO A 76 13.25 -4.12 -5.15
CA PRO A 76 13.15 -3.71 -6.56
C PRO A 76 12.04 -2.69 -6.83
N MET A 77 10.93 -2.72 -6.10
CA MET A 77 9.85 -1.74 -6.23
C MET A 77 10.34 -0.35 -5.80
N LEU A 78 11.07 -0.28 -4.68
CA LEU A 78 11.66 0.95 -4.17
C LEU A 78 12.76 1.50 -5.08
N GLU A 79 13.49 0.63 -5.79
CA GLU A 79 14.48 1.07 -6.78
C GLU A 79 13.83 1.87 -7.90
N VAL A 80 12.71 1.39 -8.46
CA VAL A 80 11.91 2.14 -9.44
C VAL A 80 11.40 3.43 -8.81
N ALA A 81 10.86 3.38 -7.60
CA ALA A 81 10.36 4.56 -6.89
C ALA A 81 11.42 5.67 -6.79
N ARG A 82 12.64 5.33 -6.32
CA ARG A 82 13.75 6.27 -6.14
C ARG A 82 14.11 7.04 -7.41
N THR A 83 13.98 6.43 -8.59
CA THR A 83 14.31 7.11 -9.87
C THR A 83 13.45 8.35 -10.15
N LYS A 84 12.30 8.48 -9.46
CA LYS A 84 11.31 9.54 -9.67
C LYS A 84 11.48 10.73 -8.73
N PHE A 85 12.41 10.66 -7.79
CA PHE A 85 12.63 11.68 -6.77
C PHE A 85 14.07 12.17 -6.84
N LYS A 86 14.23 13.48 -6.67
CA LYS A 86 15.55 14.12 -6.56
C LYS A 86 16.06 14.03 -5.13
N PRO A 87 17.39 14.03 -4.93
CA PRO A 87 17.98 14.17 -3.61
C PRO A 87 17.44 15.41 -2.88
N GLY A 88 17.04 15.25 -1.61
CA GLY A 88 16.55 16.35 -0.79
C GLY A 88 15.07 16.69 -0.94
N GLU A 89 14.28 15.92 -1.69
CA GLU A 89 12.81 16.10 -1.75
C GLU A 89 12.09 15.69 -0.46
N GLY A 90 12.79 15.33 0.63
CA GLY A 90 12.15 14.97 1.89
C GLY A 90 11.40 13.63 1.82
N VAL A 91 11.90 12.69 1.02
CA VAL A 91 11.40 11.32 0.91
C VAL A 91 12.53 10.34 1.15
N ASP A 92 12.38 9.51 2.17
CA ASP A 92 13.31 8.42 2.48
C ASP A 92 12.69 7.08 2.15
N PHE A 93 13.30 6.35 1.21
CA PHE A 93 12.87 5.00 0.89
C PHE A 93 13.67 3.97 1.71
N ARG A 94 13.00 2.95 2.25
CA ARG A 94 13.64 1.88 3.03
C ARG A 94 12.89 0.55 2.90
N PRO A 95 13.57 -0.57 2.60
CA PRO A 95 12.92 -1.88 2.69
C PRO A 95 12.45 -2.17 4.12
N ALA A 96 11.19 -2.58 4.29
CA ALA A 96 10.65 -2.97 5.58
C ALA A 96 9.48 -3.95 5.44
N ASP A 97 9.36 -4.87 6.40
CA ASP A 97 8.18 -5.70 6.58
C ASP A 97 7.16 -4.94 7.43
N ALA A 98 5.93 -4.80 6.93
CA ALA A 98 4.85 -4.12 7.65
C ALA A 98 4.43 -4.85 8.95
N THR A 99 4.83 -6.11 9.12
CA THR A 99 4.62 -6.90 10.34
C THR A 99 5.77 -6.82 11.35
N ALA A 100 6.85 -6.10 11.01
CA ALA A 100 8.01 -5.85 11.88
C ALA A 100 8.70 -4.54 11.47
N LEU A 101 8.03 -3.41 11.71
CA LEU A 101 8.46 -2.09 11.28
C LEU A 101 9.71 -1.64 12.07
N PRO A 102 10.82 -1.26 11.38
CA PRO A 102 12.09 -0.95 12.04
C PRO A 102 12.15 0.52 12.52
N PHE A 103 11.10 0.95 13.21
CA PHE A 103 10.92 2.31 13.72
C PHE A 103 10.53 2.30 15.19
N GLU A 104 10.82 3.40 15.89
CA GLU A 104 10.45 3.58 17.29
C GLU A 104 8.95 3.80 17.46
N ASP A 105 8.48 3.63 18.69
CA ASP A 105 7.09 3.88 19.07
C ASP A 105 6.76 5.37 18.90
N GLY A 106 5.58 5.70 18.37
CA GLY A 106 5.17 7.10 18.21
C GLY A 106 5.98 7.92 17.19
N ALA A 107 6.70 7.25 16.29
CA ALA A 107 7.57 7.88 15.30
C ALA A 107 6.84 8.63 14.17
N PHE A 108 5.56 8.36 13.93
CA PHE A 108 4.82 8.95 12.79
C PHE A 108 3.46 9.52 13.20
N ASP A 109 3.06 10.61 12.53
CA ASP A 109 1.77 11.26 12.77
C ASP A 109 0.68 10.71 11.84
N ALA A 110 1.09 10.15 10.68
CA ALA A 110 0.22 9.40 9.80
C ALA A 110 0.93 8.18 9.22
N VAL A 111 0.19 7.08 9.08
CA VAL A 111 0.61 5.90 8.32
C VAL A 111 -0.34 5.73 7.13
N VAL A 112 0.21 5.49 5.94
CA VAL A 112 -0.54 5.34 4.68
C VAL A 112 -0.24 3.97 4.07
N CYS A 113 -1.26 3.26 3.59
CA CYS A 113 -1.10 2.01 2.84
C CYS A 113 -2.16 1.87 1.74
N GLN A 114 -1.79 2.11 0.48
CA GLN A 114 -2.72 1.90 -0.63
C GLN A 114 -2.63 0.48 -1.15
N PHE A 115 -3.74 -0.27 -1.05
CA PHE A 115 -3.88 -1.62 -1.61
C PHE A 115 -2.81 -2.65 -1.20
N GLY A 116 -2.04 -2.39 -0.13
CA GLY A 116 -1.01 -3.31 0.38
C GLY A 116 -1.53 -4.31 1.41
N VAL A 117 -2.35 -3.86 2.36
CA VAL A 117 -2.82 -4.64 3.53
C VAL A 117 -3.39 -6.01 3.16
N MET A 118 -4.09 -6.09 2.03
CA MET A 118 -4.73 -7.31 1.53
C MET A 118 -3.73 -8.45 1.33
N PHE A 119 -2.48 -8.12 1.00
CA PHE A 119 -1.39 -9.05 0.75
C PHE A 119 -0.56 -9.38 1.99
N PHE A 120 -0.73 -8.66 3.11
CA PHE A 120 0.04 -8.94 4.32
C PHE A 120 -0.33 -10.33 4.88
N PRO A 121 0.67 -11.16 5.22
CA PRO A 121 0.44 -12.54 5.67
C PRO A 121 -0.25 -12.58 7.04
N ASN A 122 0.04 -11.62 7.92
CA ASN A 122 -0.63 -11.44 9.20
C ASN A 122 -1.06 -9.98 9.38
N LYS A 123 -2.33 -9.70 9.08
CA LYS A 123 -2.90 -8.36 9.09
C LYS A 123 -2.99 -7.79 10.51
N ASP A 124 -3.38 -8.61 11.48
CA ASP A 124 -3.46 -8.17 12.88
C ASP A 124 -2.09 -7.79 13.44
N VAL A 125 -1.02 -8.51 13.08
CA VAL A 125 0.35 -8.10 13.44
C VAL A 125 0.71 -6.79 12.77
N SER A 126 0.38 -6.61 11.49
CA SER A 126 0.66 -5.33 10.80
C SER A 126 -0.09 -4.16 11.44
N TYR A 127 -1.34 -4.36 11.89
CA TYR A 127 -2.11 -3.33 12.57
C TYR A 127 -1.51 -2.95 13.92
N ARG A 128 -1.02 -3.94 14.69
CA ARG A 128 -0.30 -3.66 15.94
C ARG A 128 0.99 -2.89 15.71
N GLU A 129 1.74 -3.22 14.66
CA GLU A 129 2.95 -2.47 14.30
C GLU A 129 2.63 -1.04 13.85
N VAL A 130 1.58 -0.85 13.05
CA VAL A 130 1.10 0.47 12.66
C VAL A 130 0.67 1.29 13.88
N HIS A 131 -0.14 0.70 14.78
CA HIS A 131 -0.54 1.35 16.03
C HIS A 131 0.67 1.72 16.89
N ARG A 132 1.66 0.83 17.02
CA ARG A 132 2.88 1.07 17.79
C ARG A 132 3.68 2.27 17.26
N VAL A 133 3.90 2.35 15.96
CA VAL A 133 4.70 3.46 15.37
C VAL A 133 3.92 4.77 15.23
N LEU A 134 2.59 4.74 15.37
CA LEU A 134 1.76 5.94 15.37
C LEU A 134 1.92 6.71 16.69
N ALA A 135 2.11 8.02 16.57
CA ALA A 135 2.06 8.95 17.70
C ALA A 135 0.64 8.99 18.27
N PRO A 136 0.46 9.36 19.56
CA PRO A 136 -0.85 9.60 20.12
C PRO A 136 -1.66 10.60 19.29
N GLY A 137 -2.86 10.20 18.85
CA GLY A 137 -3.70 11.00 17.96
C GLY A 137 -3.31 10.96 16.47
N GLY A 138 -2.34 10.11 16.11
CA GLY A 138 -1.96 9.85 14.73
C GLY A 138 -3.03 9.07 13.96
N HIS A 139 -2.92 9.09 12.63
CA HIS A 139 -3.95 8.54 11.74
C HIS A 139 -3.41 7.40 10.89
N TYR A 140 -4.14 6.28 10.85
CA TYR A 140 -3.91 5.23 9.86
C TYR A 140 -4.90 5.35 8.70
N LEU A 141 -4.39 5.48 7.48
CA LEU A 141 -5.17 5.54 6.26
C LEU A 141 -4.76 4.38 5.35
N PHE A 142 -5.70 3.51 4.99
CA PHE A 142 -5.44 2.47 4.00
C PHE A 142 -6.64 2.23 3.11
N SER A 143 -6.39 1.66 1.93
CA SER A 143 -7.42 1.27 0.98
C SER A 143 -7.30 -0.21 0.62
N VAL A 144 -8.45 -0.84 0.37
CA VAL A 144 -8.58 -2.23 -0.05
C VAL A 144 -9.57 -2.29 -1.21
N TRP A 145 -9.52 -3.35 -2.01
CA TRP A 145 -10.52 -3.59 -3.04
C TRP A 145 -11.77 -4.19 -2.41
N ASP A 146 -12.94 -3.76 -2.87
CA ASP A 146 -14.19 -4.49 -2.58
C ASP A 146 -14.19 -5.82 -3.35
N SER A 147 -15.09 -6.72 -2.96
CA SER A 147 -15.41 -7.95 -3.67
C SER A 147 -15.68 -7.75 -5.16
N HIS A 148 -15.47 -8.81 -5.95
CA HIS A 148 -15.83 -8.85 -7.38
C HIS A 148 -17.30 -8.45 -7.67
N ARG A 149 -18.20 -8.64 -6.71
CA ARG A 149 -19.61 -8.26 -6.84
C ARG A 149 -19.78 -6.74 -6.97
N HIS A 150 -19.00 -5.96 -6.23
CA HIS A 150 -19.06 -4.50 -6.23
C HIS A 150 -17.91 -3.85 -7.02
N ASN A 151 -17.00 -4.66 -7.56
CA ASN A 151 -15.88 -4.20 -8.40
C ASN A 151 -15.94 -4.83 -9.80
N PRO A 152 -16.68 -4.23 -10.75
CA PRO A 152 -16.78 -4.73 -12.13
C PRO A 152 -15.43 -4.80 -12.84
N PHE A 153 -14.52 -3.87 -12.56
CA PHE A 153 -13.19 -3.86 -13.16
C PHE A 153 -12.42 -5.13 -12.81
N GLY A 154 -12.29 -5.42 -11.51
CA GLY A 154 -11.61 -6.63 -11.03
C GLY A 154 -12.28 -7.90 -11.54
N ARG A 155 -13.62 -7.93 -11.54
CA ARG A 155 -14.39 -9.09 -12.00
C ARG A 155 -14.18 -9.37 -13.49
N ILE A 156 -14.25 -8.35 -14.33
CA ILE A 156 -14.03 -8.49 -15.77
C ILE A 156 -12.59 -8.94 -16.04
N ALA A 157 -11.60 -8.35 -15.36
CA ALA A 157 -10.21 -8.75 -15.50
C ALA A 157 -9.99 -10.22 -15.12
N HIS A 158 -10.55 -10.66 -13.98
CA HIS A 158 -10.51 -12.04 -13.52
C HIS A 158 -11.18 -13.01 -14.50
N GLU A 159 -12.43 -12.76 -14.88
CA GLU A 159 -13.21 -13.62 -15.79
C GLU A 159 -12.54 -13.72 -17.16
N THR A 160 -12.03 -12.60 -17.68
CA THR A 160 -11.33 -12.55 -18.97
C THR A 160 -10.07 -13.39 -18.91
N ALA A 161 -9.21 -13.19 -17.91
CA ALA A 161 -7.99 -13.96 -17.76
C ALA A 161 -8.29 -15.46 -17.60
N ALA A 162 -9.25 -15.83 -16.74
CA ALA A 162 -9.64 -17.22 -16.51
C ALA A 162 -10.14 -17.91 -17.79
N SER A 163 -10.80 -17.18 -18.70
CA SER A 163 -11.27 -17.74 -19.97
C SER A 163 -10.15 -18.25 -20.89
N PHE A 164 -8.94 -17.70 -20.77
CA PHE A 164 -7.76 -18.14 -21.53
C PHE A 164 -7.01 -19.31 -20.86
N PHE A 165 -7.25 -19.56 -19.58
CA PHE A 165 -6.53 -20.56 -18.77
C PHE A 165 -7.50 -21.46 -17.99
N PRO A 166 -8.33 -22.28 -18.66
CA PRO A 166 -9.42 -23.02 -18.00
C PRO A 166 -8.94 -24.11 -17.04
N ALA A 167 -7.71 -24.58 -17.15
CA ALA A 167 -7.14 -25.61 -16.27
C ALA A 167 -6.35 -25.04 -15.08
N ASP A 168 -5.85 -23.81 -15.19
CA ASP A 168 -5.01 -23.16 -14.18
C ASP A 168 -5.17 -21.63 -14.27
N PRO A 169 -6.32 -21.08 -13.83
CA PRO A 169 -6.58 -19.66 -13.96
C PRO A 169 -5.70 -18.84 -13.01
N PRO A 170 -5.24 -17.65 -13.43
CA PRO A 170 -4.45 -16.76 -12.59
C PRO A 170 -5.14 -16.44 -11.25
N GLN A 171 -4.50 -16.80 -10.14
CA GLN A 171 -5.04 -16.62 -8.78
C GLN A 171 -4.84 -15.20 -8.23
N PHE A 172 -4.05 -14.37 -8.91
CA PHE A 172 -3.72 -13.01 -8.45
C PHE A 172 -4.98 -12.16 -8.21
N TYR A 173 -6.04 -12.31 -9.00
CA TYR A 173 -7.29 -11.57 -8.81
C TYR A 173 -8.17 -12.11 -7.68
N THR A 174 -7.80 -13.19 -6.99
CA THR A 174 -8.60 -13.71 -5.88
C THR A 174 -8.22 -13.04 -4.56
N VAL A 175 -6.91 -12.94 -4.28
CA VAL A 175 -6.38 -12.43 -3.00
C VAL A 175 -6.80 -10.98 -2.70
N PRO A 176 -6.56 -9.98 -3.57
CA PRO A 176 -6.90 -8.59 -3.29
C PRO A 176 -8.40 -8.36 -3.09
N PHE A 177 -9.27 -9.14 -3.72
CA PHE A 177 -10.72 -8.95 -3.64
C PHE A 177 -11.38 -9.74 -2.51
N SER A 178 -10.58 -10.47 -1.71
CA SER A 178 -11.05 -11.26 -0.57
C SER A 178 -11.11 -10.48 0.75
N TYR A 179 -10.35 -9.39 0.87
CA TYR A 179 -10.22 -8.61 2.10
C TYR A 179 -11.04 -7.31 2.03
N CYS A 180 -12.37 -7.47 2.03
CA CYS A 180 -13.32 -6.39 1.76
C CYS A 180 -14.43 -6.21 2.82
N GLU A 181 -14.56 -7.14 3.78
CA GLU A 181 -15.63 -7.08 4.77
C GLU A 181 -15.31 -6.05 5.87
N ILE A 182 -16.11 -4.98 5.95
CA ILE A 182 -15.84 -3.83 6.83
C ILE A 182 -15.83 -4.23 8.32
N ASP A 183 -16.82 -5.00 8.77
CA ASP A 183 -16.96 -5.30 10.21
C ASP A 183 -15.77 -6.13 10.74
N PRO A 184 -15.34 -7.23 10.09
CA PRO A 184 -14.12 -7.94 10.50
C PRO A 184 -12.86 -7.07 10.48
N ILE A 185 -12.69 -6.23 9.46
CA ILE A 185 -11.54 -5.31 9.37
C ILE A 185 -11.54 -4.35 10.57
N LYS A 186 -12.71 -3.81 10.91
CA LYS A 186 -12.89 -2.88 12.01
C LYS A 186 -12.61 -3.53 13.37
N GLU A 187 -13.10 -4.74 13.60
CA GLU A 187 -12.81 -5.48 14.85
C GLU A 187 -11.31 -5.75 14.99
N SER A 188 -10.62 -6.21 13.93
CA SER A 188 -9.16 -6.39 13.92
C SER A 188 -8.38 -5.10 14.25
N LEU A 189 -8.86 -3.95 13.76
CA LEU A 189 -8.25 -2.65 14.08
C LEU A 189 -8.48 -2.29 15.55
N ILE A 190 -9.70 -2.48 16.09
CA ILE A 190 -10.00 -2.22 17.51
C ILE A 190 -9.14 -3.09 18.42
N ASP A 191 -8.97 -4.37 18.07
CA ASP A 191 -8.14 -5.32 18.84
C ASP A 191 -6.64 -4.98 18.80
N ALA A 192 -6.19 -4.23 17.78
CA ALA A 192 -4.81 -3.81 17.64
C ALA A 192 -4.46 -2.57 18.50
N GLY A 193 -5.46 -1.78 18.90
CA GLY A 193 -5.32 -0.52 19.63
C GLY A 193 -5.77 0.70 18.85
#